data_AF-A0A930E918-F1
#
_entry.id   AF-A0A930E918-F1
#
_cell.length_a   1.000
_cell.length_b   1.000
_cell.length_c   1.000
_cell.angle_alpha   90.00
_cell.angle_beta   90.00
_cell.angle_gamma   90.00
#
_symmetry.space_group_name_H-M   'P 1'
#
loop_
_entity.id
_entity.type
_entity.pdbx_description
1 polymer ?
#
loop_
_entity_poly.entity_id
_entity_poly.type
_entity_poly.pdbx_seq_one_letter_code
_entity_poly.pdbx_strand_id
1 'polypeptide(L)'
;LVERYTPELKPTLDFSTVGELLVQCDTSEKRITGLKEMREYISSERKENTELFILLERYLEKNRKEFTGYNDDEIRGIEELYDIEVKGDFREYLSIAGKSLGGLLGEEELSLYNDWSIRERILLQYDFQEYVQKDKFRGKGRGGKPFIIDLKSNSEYIFITTRDNDLKVYHYSRENRTLKETGKNFSEYVTDLIKRYNPELEELKDVSVSGDIINI
;
A
#
# COMPACT_ATOMS: atom_id res chain seq x y z
N LEU A 1 -45.94 26.47 23.98
CA LEU A 1 -45.03 25.63 23.16
C LEU A 1 -43.87 26.47 22.67
N VAL A 2 -42.67 25.93 22.87
CA VAL A 2 -41.40 26.06 22.11
C VAL A 2 -40.26 26.21 23.13
N GLU A 3 -39.80 25.05 23.60
CA GLU A 3 -38.50 24.90 24.24
C GLU A 3 -37.43 25.30 23.23
N ARG A 4 -36.54 26.22 23.62
CA ARG A 4 -35.31 26.49 22.87
C ARG A 4 -34.31 25.43 23.27
N TYR A 5 -34.15 24.43 22.42
CA TYR A 5 -33.09 23.43 22.51
C TYR A 5 -31.76 24.09 22.11
N THR A 6 -30.82 24.15 23.04
CA THR A 6 -29.41 24.42 22.76
C THR A 6 -28.66 23.11 23.02
N PRO A 7 -28.13 22.40 22.00
CA PRO A 7 -27.23 21.30 22.28
C PRO A 7 -25.81 21.86 22.37
N GLU A 8 -25.29 21.91 23.59
CA GLU A 8 -23.85 21.85 23.83
C GLU A 8 -23.33 20.55 23.21
N LEU A 9 -22.67 20.64 22.05
CA LEU A 9 -21.87 19.53 21.52
C LEU A 9 -20.61 19.42 22.40
N LYS A 10 -20.64 18.51 23.37
CA LYS A 10 -19.40 17.99 23.95
C LYS A 10 -18.74 17.08 22.92
N PRO A 11 -17.47 17.31 22.53
CA PRO A 11 -16.74 16.33 21.77
C PRO A 11 -16.37 15.20 22.72
N THR A 12 -17.07 14.07 22.66
CA THR A 12 -16.54 12.80 23.14
C THR A 12 -16.07 12.01 21.93
N LEU A 13 -14.97 12.46 21.33
CA LEU A 13 -14.06 11.54 20.67
C LEU A 13 -12.94 11.29 21.68
N ASP A 14 -13.09 10.20 22.43
CA ASP A 14 -11.99 9.65 23.18
C ASP A 14 -11.04 8.98 22.17
N PHE A 15 -9.89 9.61 21.92
CA PHE A 15 -8.89 9.10 20.98
C PHE A 15 -8.09 7.91 21.55
N SER A 16 -8.36 7.50 22.81
CA SER A 16 -7.71 6.33 23.40
C SER A 16 -8.19 5.00 22.80
N THR A 17 -9.39 4.96 22.21
CA THR A 17 -9.98 3.72 21.66
C THR A 17 -9.64 3.45 20.19
N VAL A 18 -8.97 4.37 19.48
CA VAL A 18 -8.54 4.10 18.09
C VAL A 18 -7.46 3.00 18.06
N GLY A 19 -6.73 2.81 19.15
CA GLY A 19 -5.72 1.76 19.29
C GLY A 19 -6.24 0.34 19.54
N GLU A 20 -7.56 0.16 19.71
CA GLU A 20 -8.17 -1.14 20.10
C GLU A 20 -8.98 -1.82 18.98
N LEU A 21 -8.88 -1.37 17.73
CA LEU A 21 -9.40 -2.10 16.57
C LEU A 21 -8.46 -3.27 16.21
N LEU A 22 -8.33 -4.23 17.13
CA LEU A 22 -7.63 -5.48 16.88
C LEU A 22 -8.54 -6.42 16.09
N VAL A 23 -8.33 -6.50 14.78
CA VAL A 23 -8.91 -7.55 13.95
C VAL A 23 -8.26 -8.88 14.38
N GLN A 24 -9.02 -9.78 14.99
CA GLN A 24 -8.54 -11.13 15.28
C GLN A 24 -8.34 -11.87 13.96
N CYS A 25 -7.08 -12.05 13.56
CA CYS A 25 -6.71 -12.68 12.29
C CYS A 25 -6.43 -14.18 12.48
N ASP A 26 -7.07 -15.02 11.66
CA ASP A 26 -6.70 -16.42 11.50
C ASP A 26 -5.37 -16.51 10.71
N THR A 27 -4.39 -17.23 11.26
CA THR A 27 -3.03 -17.33 10.69
C THR A 27 -2.86 -18.57 9.82
N SER A 28 -3.93 -19.34 9.58
CA SER A 28 -3.87 -20.66 8.94
C SER A 28 -3.79 -20.67 7.41
N GLU A 29 -3.80 -19.51 6.74
CA GLU A 29 -3.72 -19.44 5.28
C GLU A 29 -2.30 -19.69 4.74
N LYS A 30 -2.23 -20.36 3.57
CA LYS A 30 -0.98 -20.59 2.84
C LYS A 30 -0.38 -19.26 2.39
N ARG A 31 0.75 -18.88 2.97
CA ARG A 31 1.50 -17.68 2.58
C ARG A 31 2.59 -18.03 1.57
N ILE A 32 2.76 -17.17 0.57
CA ILE A 32 3.91 -17.22 -0.33
C ILE A 32 5.06 -16.50 0.39
N THR A 33 5.92 -17.26 1.04
CA THR A 33 7.05 -16.70 1.80
C THR A 33 8.39 -16.98 1.13
N GLY A 34 8.53 -18.11 0.44
CA GLY A 34 9.79 -18.59 -0.08
C GLY A 34 9.79 -18.91 -1.57
N LEU A 35 10.97 -19.29 -2.08
CA LEU A 35 11.20 -19.60 -3.49
C LEU A 35 10.31 -20.75 -4.00
N LYS A 36 10.05 -21.76 -3.17
CA LYS A 36 9.25 -22.92 -3.56
C LYS A 36 7.80 -22.51 -3.82
N GLU A 37 7.20 -21.80 -2.87
CA GLU A 37 5.83 -21.28 -2.95
C GLU A 37 5.69 -20.29 -4.10
N MET A 38 6.71 -19.44 -4.33
CA MET A 38 6.74 -18.51 -5.47
C MET A 38 6.75 -19.25 -6.82
N ARG A 39 7.54 -20.33 -6.95
CA ARG A 39 7.55 -21.17 -8.15
C ARG A 39 6.23 -21.88 -8.38
N GLU A 40 5.61 -22.38 -7.31
CA GLU A 40 4.27 -22.97 -7.36
C GLU A 40 3.24 -21.93 -7.80
N TYR A 41 3.30 -20.70 -7.28
CA TYR A 41 2.43 -19.60 -7.69
C TYR A 41 2.57 -19.27 -9.18
N ILE A 42 3.80 -19.01 -9.65
CA ILE A 42 4.09 -18.69 -11.06
C ILE A 42 3.68 -19.83 -12.01
N SER A 43 3.79 -21.09 -11.58
CA SER A 43 3.48 -22.26 -12.43
C SER A 43 2.00 -22.69 -12.41
N SER A 44 1.29 -22.46 -11.30
CA SER A 44 -0.10 -22.91 -11.11
C SER A 44 -1.13 -21.94 -11.67
N GLU A 45 -0.82 -20.64 -11.69
CA GLU A 45 -1.73 -19.62 -12.20
C GLU A 45 -1.30 -19.18 -13.60
N ARG A 46 -2.14 -19.43 -14.62
CA ARG A 46 -2.02 -18.83 -15.96
C ARG A 46 -2.29 -17.31 -15.94
N LYS A 47 -1.72 -16.59 -14.98
CA LYS A 47 -1.70 -15.14 -14.98
C LYS A 47 -0.55 -14.72 -15.88
N GLU A 48 -0.77 -13.70 -16.70
CA GLU A 48 0.32 -13.10 -17.47
C GLU A 48 1.48 -12.89 -16.50
N ASN A 49 2.65 -13.48 -16.80
CA ASN A 49 3.83 -13.40 -15.95
C ASN A 49 4.24 -11.93 -15.86
N THR A 50 3.62 -11.16 -14.97
CA THR A 50 3.97 -9.78 -14.74
C THR A 50 5.42 -9.80 -14.31
N GLU A 51 6.23 -9.05 -15.03
CA GLU A 51 7.68 -9.05 -14.91
C GLU A 51 8.16 -8.92 -13.45
N LEU A 52 7.37 -8.27 -12.60
CA LEU A 52 7.52 -8.24 -11.16
C LEU A 52 7.78 -9.63 -10.55
N PHE A 53 6.88 -10.60 -10.73
CA PHE A 53 7.01 -11.90 -10.07
C PHE A 53 8.23 -12.70 -10.55
N ILE A 54 8.64 -12.52 -11.80
CA ILE A 54 9.90 -13.08 -12.32
C ILE A 54 11.09 -12.46 -11.59
N LEU A 55 11.09 -11.14 -11.37
CA LEU A 55 12.15 -10.46 -10.61
C LEU A 55 12.16 -10.92 -9.15
N LEU A 56 10.99 -11.08 -8.54
CA LEU A 56 10.84 -11.59 -7.18
C LEU A 56 11.38 -13.02 -7.03
N GLU A 57 11.04 -13.93 -7.94
CA GLU A 57 11.58 -15.30 -7.96
C GLU A 57 13.11 -15.30 -8.07
N ARG A 58 13.65 -14.53 -9.02
CA ARG A 58 15.11 -14.41 -9.23
C ARG A 58 15.83 -13.88 -7.99
N TYR A 59 15.23 -12.89 -7.32
CA TYR A 59 15.78 -12.35 -6.08
C TYR A 59 15.83 -13.41 -4.97
N LEU A 60 14.73 -14.16 -4.76
CA LEU A 60 14.66 -15.23 -3.77
C LEU A 60 15.68 -16.33 -4.06
N GLU A 61 15.82 -16.73 -5.33
CA GLU A 61 16.79 -17.74 -5.75
C GLU A 61 18.23 -17.30 -5.50
N LYS A 62 18.56 -16.05 -5.86
CA LYS A 62 19.90 -15.49 -5.71
C LYS A 62 20.30 -15.32 -4.24
N ASN A 63 19.41 -14.75 -3.42
CA ASN A 63 19.75 -14.25 -2.09
C ASN A 63 19.35 -15.19 -0.94
N ARG A 64 18.57 -16.25 -1.22
CA ARG A 64 18.05 -17.19 -0.21
C ARG A 64 17.28 -16.47 0.91
N LYS A 65 16.44 -15.51 0.50
CA LYS A 65 15.59 -14.72 1.39
C LYS A 65 14.17 -15.26 1.40
N GLU A 66 13.38 -14.69 2.30
CA GLU A 66 11.94 -14.88 2.36
C GLU A 66 11.26 -13.51 2.31
N PHE A 67 10.05 -13.47 1.76
CA PHE A 67 9.17 -12.33 1.83
C PHE A 67 8.17 -12.50 2.96
N THR A 68 7.61 -11.38 3.41
CA THR A 68 6.51 -11.39 4.37
C THR A 68 5.36 -10.56 3.81
N GLY A 69 4.22 -11.20 3.61
CA GLY A 69 2.98 -10.56 3.19
C GLY A 69 1.92 -10.54 4.29
N TYR A 70 0.81 -9.88 3.98
CA TYR A 70 -0.42 -9.85 4.76
C TYR A 70 -1.31 -11.05 4.39
N ASN A 71 -1.94 -11.69 5.37
CA ASN A 71 -3.01 -12.67 5.10
C ASN A 71 -4.36 -11.98 4.83
N ASP A 72 -5.39 -12.75 4.45
CA ASP A 72 -6.68 -12.17 4.04
C ASP A 72 -7.36 -11.35 5.14
N ASP A 73 -7.22 -11.73 6.41
CA ASP A 73 -7.79 -10.98 7.53
C ASP A 73 -7.05 -9.67 7.78
N GLU A 74 -5.72 -9.66 7.62
CA GLU A 74 -4.91 -8.45 7.73
C GLU A 74 -5.19 -7.50 6.57
N ILE A 75 -5.36 -8.03 5.35
CA ILE A 75 -5.79 -7.26 4.18
C ILE A 75 -7.17 -6.65 4.41
N ARG A 76 -8.12 -7.41 4.97
CA ARG A 76 -9.44 -6.88 5.32
C ARG A 76 -9.33 -5.76 6.35
N GLY A 77 -8.46 -5.91 7.34
CA GLY A 77 -8.16 -4.84 8.29
C GLY A 77 -7.61 -3.58 7.61
N ILE A 78 -6.74 -3.72 6.61
CA ILE A 78 -6.22 -2.60 5.81
C ILE A 78 -7.35 -1.92 5.03
N GLU A 79 -8.24 -2.69 4.40
CA GLU A 79 -9.42 -2.15 3.69
C GLU A 79 -10.31 -1.32 4.62
N GLU A 80 -10.59 -1.82 5.81
CA GLU A 80 -11.39 -1.14 6.83
C GLU A 80 -10.71 0.12 7.36
N LEU A 81 -9.42 0.04 7.67
CA LEU A 81 -8.66 1.13 8.30
C LEU A 81 -8.51 2.35 7.38
N TYR A 82 -8.26 2.12 6.09
CA TYR A 82 -8.05 3.18 5.11
C TYR A 82 -9.29 3.51 4.27
N ASP A 83 -10.40 2.77 4.44
CA ASP A 83 -11.63 2.88 3.65
C ASP A 83 -11.36 2.73 2.13
N ILE A 84 -10.65 1.65 1.78
CA ILE A 84 -10.21 1.31 0.41
C ILE A 84 -10.70 -0.08 -0.03
N GLU A 85 -10.45 -0.44 -1.30
CA GLU A 85 -10.64 -1.80 -1.82
C GLU A 85 -9.29 -2.38 -2.31
N VAL A 86 -8.82 -3.46 -1.69
CA VAL A 86 -7.54 -4.09 -2.02
C VAL A 86 -7.79 -5.23 -3.02
N LYS A 87 -7.51 -4.97 -4.30
CA LYS A 87 -7.78 -5.88 -5.41
C LYS A 87 -6.67 -5.88 -6.47
N GLY A 88 -6.75 -6.82 -7.40
CA GLY A 88 -5.82 -6.94 -8.52
C GLY A 88 -4.38 -7.21 -8.09
N ASP A 89 -3.44 -6.66 -8.85
CA ASP A 89 -2.00 -6.80 -8.64
C ASP A 89 -1.53 -6.23 -7.28
N PHE A 90 -2.19 -5.19 -6.78
CA PHE A 90 -1.92 -4.65 -5.45
C PHE A 90 -2.25 -5.65 -4.34
N ARG A 91 -3.39 -6.36 -4.42
CA ARG A 91 -3.73 -7.42 -3.46
C ARG A 91 -2.70 -8.55 -3.48
N GLU A 92 -2.35 -9.01 -4.67
CA GLU A 92 -1.35 -10.08 -4.83
C GLU A 92 -0.02 -9.67 -4.22
N TYR A 93 0.43 -8.44 -4.47
CA TYR A 93 1.65 -7.92 -3.88
C TYR A 93 1.59 -7.84 -2.36
N LEU A 94 0.51 -7.30 -1.79
CA LEU A 94 0.36 -7.23 -0.34
C LEU A 94 0.38 -8.62 0.30
N SER A 95 -0.19 -9.62 -0.37
CA SER A 95 -0.23 -11.02 0.09
C SER A 95 1.13 -11.71 0.09
N ILE A 96 2.02 -11.30 -0.82
CA ILE A 96 3.35 -11.90 -1.00
C ILE A 96 4.42 -11.15 -0.20
N ALA A 97 4.43 -9.82 -0.28
CA ALA A 97 5.53 -9.00 0.20
C ALA A 97 5.10 -7.69 0.87
N GLY A 98 3.81 -7.51 1.16
CA GLY A 98 3.30 -6.25 1.69
C GLY A 98 3.94 -5.77 3.00
N LYS A 99 4.46 -6.68 3.83
CA LYS A 99 5.19 -6.31 5.05
C LYS A 99 6.69 -6.17 4.81
N SER A 100 7.26 -7.02 3.96
CA SER A 100 8.67 -6.96 3.58
C SER A 100 8.96 -7.66 2.26
N LEU A 101 9.74 -7.00 1.40
CA LEU A 101 10.33 -7.53 0.17
C LEU A 101 11.72 -8.16 0.40
N GLY A 102 12.03 -8.54 1.64
CA GLY A 102 13.28 -9.21 2.00
C GLY A 102 14.55 -8.35 1.81
N GLY A 103 14.40 -7.04 1.61
CA GLY A 103 15.49 -6.11 1.32
C GLY A 103 15.78 -5.89 -0.17
N LEU A 104 14.89 -6.31 -1.08
CA LEU A 104 15.02 -5.99 -2.51
C LEU A 104 14.77 -4.48 -2.79
N LEU A 105 13.85 -3.86 -2.06
CA LEU A 105 13.61 -2.42 -2.01
C LEU A 105 13.46 -2.01 -0.53
N GLY A 106 13.86 -0.80 -0.19
CA GLY A 106 13.69 -0.21 1.13
C GLY A 106 12.75 1.00 1.11
N GLU A 107 12.71 1.70 2.25
CA GLU A 107 11.86 2.88 2.44
C GLU A 107 12.14 4.03 1.47
N GLU A 108 13.38 4.19 1.00
CA GLU A 108 13.75 5.26 0.06
C GLU A 108 13.18 5.01 -1.35
N GLU A 109 13.06 3.75 -1.76
CA GLU A 109 12.55 3.38 -3.08
C GLU A 109 11.03 3.24 -3.10
N LEU A 110 10.45 2.69 -2.02
CA LEU A 110 9.02 2.42 -1.87
C LEU A 110 8.56 2.66 -0.43
N SER A 111 7.84 3.76 -0.20
CA SER A 111 7.39 4.18 1.14
C SER A 111 6.43 3.22 1.85
N LEU A 112 5.97 2.15 1.20
CA LEU A 112 5.29 1.05 1.90
C LEU A 112 6.19 0.42 2.98
N TYR A 113 7.51 0.46 2.84
CA TYR A 113 8.47 -0.13 3.79
C TYR A 113 9.09 0.84 4.79
N ASN A 114 8.55 2.06 4.88
CA ASN A 114 8.97 3.00 5.92
C ASN A 114 8.44 2.59 7.32
N ASP A 115 9.13 3.06 8.35
CA ASP A 115 8.89 2.78 9.77
C ASP A 115 7.84 3.70 10.42
N TRP A 116 7.04 4.42 9.62
CA TRP A 116 6.05 5.34 10.16
C TRP A 116 5.02 4.63 11.02
N SER A 117 4.63 5.28 12.09
CA SER A 117 3.51 4.81 12.89
C SER A 117 2.25 4.77 12.02
N ILE A 118 1.39 3.80 12.30
CA ILE A 118 0.08 3.68 11.64
C ILE A 118 -0.73 4.97 11.76
N ARG A 119 -0.60 5.69 12.87
CA ARG A 119 -1.23 7.00 13.07
C ARG A 119 -0.74 8.03 12.05
N GLU A 120 0.57 8.13 11.82
CA GLU A 120 1.15 9.04 10.83
C GLU A 120 0.66 8.70 9.43
N ARG A 121 0.62 7.40 9.07
CA ARG A 121 0.09 6.93 7.78
C ARG A 121 -1.37 7.30 7.58
N ILE A 122 -2.22 7.06 8.58
CA ILE A 122 -3.66 7.40 8.52
C ILE A 122 -3.86 8.91 8.36
N LEU A 123 -3.15 9.73 9.13
CA LEU A 123 -3.26 11.18 9.05
C LEU A 123 -2.83 11.70 7.67
N LEU A 124 -1.71 11.19 7.15
CA LEU A 124 -1.24 11.52 5.82
C LEU A 124 -2.27 11.14 4.74
N GLN A 125 -2.83 9.94 4.84
CA GLN A 125 -3.81 9.43 3.89
C GLN A 125 -5.12 10.24 3.92
N TYR A 126 -5.56 10.64 5.11
CA TYR A 126 -6.74 11.49 5.30
C TYR A 126 -6.53 12.88 4.68
N ASP A 127 -5.42 13.55 5.02
CA ASP A 127 -5.08 14.87 4.49
C ASP A 127 -4.93 14.84 2.96
N PHE A 128 -4.28 13.80 2.44
CA PHE A 128 -4.10 13.60 1.02
C PHE A 128 -5.42 13.45 0.27
N GLN A 129 -6.35 12.67 0.83
CA GLN A 129 -7.69 12.53 0.26
C GLN A 129 -8.38 13.90 0.13
N GLU A 130 -8.23 14.79 1.12
CA GLU A 130 -8.78 16.15 1.02
C GLU A 130 -8.15 16.97 -0.11
N TYR A 131 -6.83 16.90 -0.31
CA TYR A 131 -6.15 17.63 -1.39
C TYR A 131 -6.65 17.19 -2.76
N VAL A 132 -6.67 15.88 -3.02
CA VAL A 132 -7.11 15.30 -4.30
C VAL A 132 -8.58 15.62 -4.57
N GLN A 133 -9.44 15.61 -3.55
CA GLN A 133 -10.85 15.98 -3.69
C GLN A 133 -11.07 17.47 -3.96
N LYS A 134 -10.35 18.35 -3.25
CA LYS A 134 -10.47 19.83 -3.38
C LYS A 134 -9.99 20.31 -4.75
N ASP A 135 -8.95 19.68 -5.30
CA ASP A 135 -8.36 20.05 -6.59
C ASP A 135 -9.19 19.60 -7.81
N LYS A 136 -10.42 19.10 -7.59
CA LYS A 136 -11.42 18.79 -8.63
C LYS A 136 -10.90 17.87 -9.74
N PHE A 137 -10.19 16.80 -9.39
CA PHE A 137 -9.99 15.66 -10.29
C PHE A 137 -11.31 14.87 -10.45
N ARG A 138 -12.30 15.54 -11.06
CA ARG A 138 -13.67 15.09 -11.29
C ARG A 138 -13.62 13.85 -12.18
N GLY A 139 -13.85 12.70 -11.57
CA GLY A 139 -13.85 11.39 -12.23
C GLY A 139 -13.08 10.34 -11.45
N LYS A 140 -11.93 10.71 -10.85
CA LYS A 140 -11.02 9.77 -10.15
C LYS A 140 -10.86 10.03 -8.64
N GLY A 141 -11.26 11.21 -8.15
CA GLY A 141 -11.05 11.60 -6.74
C GLY A 141 -12.24 11.44 -5.78
N ARG A 142 -13.49 11.32 -6.28
CA ARG A 142 -14.68 11.23 -5.41
C ARG A 142 -15.16 9.79 -5.13
N GLY A 143 -14.97 8.89 -6.09
CA GLY A 143 -15.32 7.46 -5.96
C GLY A 143 -14.12 6.57 -5.71
N GLY A 144 -12.99 6.87 -6.37
CA GLY A 144 -11.84 5.97 -6.48
C GLY A 144 -10.98 5.72 -5.25
N LYS A 145 -11.16 6.43 -4.14
CA LYS A 145 -10.41 6.27 -2.88
C LYS A 145 -8.89 6.12 -3.08
N PRO A 146 -8.15 7.24 -3.16
CA PRO A 146 -6.72 7.18 -3.41
C PRO A 146 -6.00 6.53 -2.23
N PHE A 147 -5.01 5.69 -2.49
CA PHE A 147 -4.12 5.11 -1.48
C PHE A 147 -2.66 5.41 -1.84
N ILE A 148 -1.95 6.09 -0.94
CA ILE A 148 -0.54 6.45 -1.14
C ILE A 148 0.30 5.18 -1.06
N ILE A 149 1.02 4.89 -2.14
CA ILE A 149 1.97 3.77 -2.18
C ILE A 149 3.41 4.25 -2.05
N ASP A 150 3.68 5.51 -2.40
CA ASP A 150 5.03 6.07 -2.31
C ASP A 150 5.06 7.60 -2.23
N LEU A 151 6.12 8.16 -1.65
CA LEU A 151 6.34 9.58 -1.45
C LEU A 151 7.74 9.95 -1.94
N LYS A 152 7.80 10.70 -3.04
CA LYS A 152 9.08 11.14 -3.62
C LYS A 152 9.64 12.38 -2.92
N SER A 153 8.77 13.13 -2.25
CA SER A 153 9.11 14.23 -1.33
C SER A 153 7.89 14.56 -0.48
N ASN A 154 8.01 15.55 0.42
CA ASN A 154 6.87 16.07 1.20
C ASN A 154 5.73 16.67 0.34
N SER A 155 5.99 16.93 -0.94
CA SER A 155 5.05 17.55 -1.88
C SER A 155 4.72 16.67 -3.10
N GLU A 156 5.39 15.53 -3.29
CA GLU A 156 5.23 14.67 -4.46
C GLU A 156 4.76 13.26 -4.04
N TYR A 157 3.52 12.93 -4.38
CA TYR A 157 2.77 11.77 -3.91
C TYR A 157 2.52 10.80 -5.05
N ILE A 158 2.81 9.51 -4.83
CA ILE A 158 2.47 8.43 -5.74
C ILE A 158 1.37 7.60 -5.09
N PHE A 159 0.28 7.40 -5.82
CA PHE A 159 -0.89 6.72 -5.28
C PHE A 159 -1.62 5.91 -6.34
N ILE A 160 -2.41 4.94 -5.88
CA ILE A 160 -3.37 4.20 -6.70
C ILE A 160 -4.80 4.60 -6.34
N THR A 161 -5.73 4.45 -7.27
CA THR A 161 -7.17 4.49 -6.97
C THR A 161 -7.67 3.09 -6.73
N THR A 162 -8.23 2.83 -5.55
CA THR A 162 -8.58 1.49 -5.06
C THR A 162 -10.02 1.08 -5.39
N ARG A 163 -10.96 2.03 -5.44
CA ARG A 163 -12.37 1.76 -5.78
C ARG A 163 -12.70 1.91 -7.27
N ASP A 164 -11.85 2.59 -8.02
CA ASP A 164 -11.99 2.67 -9.47
C ASP A 164 -11.44 1.38 -10.12
N ASN A 165 -12.04 0.97 -11.24
CA ASN A 165 -11.64 -0.27 -11.95
C ASN A 165 -10.35 -0.14 -12.77
N ASP A 166 -9.72 1.04 -12.82
CA ASP A 166 -8.52 1.22 -13.64
C ASP A 166 -7.22 0.76 -12.94
N LEU A 167 -7.21 0.71 -11.60
CA LEU A 167 -6.06 0.30 -10.76
C LEU A 167 -4.73 0.93 -11.20
N LYS A 168 -4.77 2.16 -11.71
CA LYS A 168 -3.58 2.84 -12.22
C LYS A 168 -2.84 3.60 -11.14
N VAL A 169 -1.56 3.80 -11.38
CA VAL A 169 -0.68 4.63 -10.56
C VAL A 169 -0.68 6.07 -11.07
N TYR A 170 -0.85 7.00 -10.14
CA TYR A 170 -0.85 8.43 -10.38
C TYR A 170 0.27 9.12 -9.60
N HIS A 171 0.70 10.25 -10.14
CA HIS A 171 1.59 11.18 -9.48
C HIS A 171 0.86 12.50 -9.23
N TYR A 172 0.82 12.93 -7.97
CA TYR A 172 0.28 14.22 -7.56
C TYR A 172 1.38 15.10 -6.97
N SER A 173 1.52 16.30 -7.53
CA SER A 173 2.38 17.36 -7.00
C SER A 173 1.52 18.37 -6.25
N ARG A 174 1.73 18.51 -4.93
CA ARG A 174 1.04 19.49 -4.08
C ARG A 174 1.48 20.92 -4.39
N GLU A 175 2.75 21.12 -4.71
CA GLU A 175 3.31 22.43 -5.06
C GLU A 175 2.67 22.98 -6.33
N ASN A 176 2.61 22.15 -7.38
CA ASN A 176 2.07 22.56 -8.68
C ASN A 176 0.56 22.32 -8.79
N ARG A 177 -0.04 21.60 -7.83
CA ARG A 177 -1.44 21.13 -7.84
C ARG A 177 -1.78 20.39 -9.14
N THR A 178 -0.87 19.52 -9.57
CA THR A 178 -1.02 18.74 -10.80
C THR A 178 -1.15 17.26 -10.50
N LEU A 179 -2.08 16.59 -11.19
CA LEU A 179 -2.23 15.14 -11.21
C LEU A 179 -1.85 14.61 -12.59
N LYS A 180 -1.00 13.59 -12.62
CA LYS A 180 -0.58 12.91 -13.85
C LYS A 180 -0.78 11.41 -13.68
N GLU A 181 -1.49 10.79 -14.61
CA GLU A 181 -1.48 9.33 -14.75
C GLU A 181 -0.09 8.91 -15.22
N THR A 182 0.51 7.90 -14.58
CA THR A 182 1.86 7.43 -14.94
C THR A 182 1.87 6.49 -16.14
N GLY A 183 0.69 6.03 -16.57
CA GLY A 183 0.52 5.01 -17.59
C GLY A 183 0.81 3.59 -17.10
N LYS A 184 0.95 3.38 -15.78
CA LYS A 184 1.31 2.10 -15.16
C LYS A 184 0.23 1.59 -14.22
N ASN A 185 0.13 0.26 -14.09
CA ASN A 185 -0.47 -0.38 -12.92
C ASN A 185 0.54 -0.50 -11.76
N PHE A 186 0.12 -1.07 -10.63
CA PHE A 186 0.96 -1.19 -9.44
C PHE A 186 2.18 -2.08 -9.71
N SER A 187 1.99 -3.24 -10.32
CA SER A 187 3.07 -4.18 -10.62
C SER A 187 4.14 -3.62 -11.55
N GLU A 188 3.73 -2.90 -12.59
CA GLU A 188 4.62 -2.20 -13.52
C GLU A 188 5.39 -1.10 -12.82
N TYR A 189 4.75 -0.37 -11.91
CA TYR A 189 5.42 0.67 -11.13
C TYR A 189 6.51 0.10 -10.22
N VAL A 190 6.22 -0.96 -9.46
CA VAL A 190 7.22 -1.63 -8.59
C VAL A 190 8.33 -2.27 -9.43
N THR A 191 8.01 -2.86 -10.58
CA THR A 191 9.00 -3.38 -11.54
C THR A 191 9.98 -2.30 -11.97
N ASP A 192 9.49 -1.11 -12.31
CA ASP A 192 10.30 0.04 -12.68
C ASP A 192 11.20 0.51 -11.54
N LEU A 193 10.72 0.46 -10.29
CA LEU A 193 11.55 0.78 -9.12
C LEU A 193 12.69 -0.23 -8.96
N ILE A 194 12.41 -1.54 -9.02
CA ILE A 194 13.44 -2.58 -8.93
C ILE A 194 14.51 -2.38 -10.01
N LYS A 195 14.11 -2.22 -11.27
CA LYS A 195 15.05 -2.02 -12.38
C LYS A 195 15.88 -0.74 -12.25
N ARG A 196 15.33 0.31 -11.64
CA ARG A 196 16.02 1.59 -11.50
C ARG A 196 17.01 1.58 -10.34
N TYR A 197 16.59 1.06 -9.19
CA TYR A 197 17.33 1.22 -7.94
C TYR A 197 18.12 -0.04 -7.55
N ASN A 198 17.67 -1.22 -7.96
CA ASN A 198 18.31 -2.48 -7.64
C ASN A 198 18.29 -3.49 -8.81
N PRO A 199 18.83 -3.12 -9.99
CA PRO A 199 18.79 -3.97 -11.18
C PRO A 199 19.53 -5.30 -11.02
N GLU A 200 20.53 -5.34 -10.13
CA GLU A 200 21.31 -6.54 -9.84
C GLU A 200 20.62 -7.48 -8.85
N LEU A 201 19.48 -7.09 -8.27
CA LEU A 201 18.71 -7.89 -7.32
C LEU A 201 19.55 -8.29 -6.10
N GLU A 202 20.28 -7.33 -5.53
CA GLU A 202 21.07 -7.53 -4.31
C GLU A 202 20.25 -7.20 -3.06
N GLU A 203 20.62 -7.73 -1.91
CA GLU A 203 20.04 -7.27 -0.65
C GLU A 203 20.54 -5.85 -0.31
N LEU A 204 19.60 -4.92 -0.09
CA LEU A 204 19.89 -3.62 0.51
C LEU A 204 20.22 -3.79 1.99
N LYS A 205 21.28 -3.13 2.44
CA LYS A 205 21.76 -3.16 3.81
C LYS A 205 21.53 -1.82 4.49
N ASP A 206 21.34 -1.85 5.80
CA ASP A 206 21.27 -0.65 6.65
C ASP A 206 20.12 0.32 6.30
N VAL A 207 19.02 -0.19 5.73
CA VAL A 207 17.79 0.57 5.44
C VAL A 207 16.58 -0.12 6.08
N SER A 208 15.49 0.63 6.33
CA SER A 208 14.22 -0.02 6.67
C SER A 208 13.71 -0.83 5.48
N VAL A 209 13.47 -2.12 5.71
CA VAL A 209 13.02 -3.10 4.69
C VAL A 209 11.67 -3.72 5.04
N SER A 210 11.03 -3.21 6.10
CA SER A 210 9.74 -3.67 6.58
C SER A 210 8.88 -2.48 6.96
N GLY A 211 7.62 -2.51 6.56
CA GLY A 211 6.64 -1.49 6.94
C GLY A 211 5.30 -2.15 7.25
N ASP A 212 4.73 -1.76 8.38
CA ASP A 212 3.40 -2.17 8.79
C ASP A 212 2.40 -1.05 8.45
N ILE A 213 1.44 -1.37 7.58
CA ILE A 213 0.35 -0.46 7.24
C ILE A 213 -0.87 -0.68 8.14
N ILE A 214 -0.83 -1.62 9.09
CA ILE A 214 -1.88 -1.88 10.07
C ILE A 214 -1.27 -2.33 11.41
N ASN A 215 -1.91 -1.99 12.55
CA ASN A 215 -1.57 -2.58 13.85
C ASN A 215 -2.42 -3.83 14.06
N ILE A 216 -1.80 -4.96 14.36
CA ILE A 216 -2.48 -6.20 14.71
C ILE A 216 -1.80 -6.80 15.93
#